data_AF-A0A941RV97-F1
#
_entry.id   AF-A0A941RV97-F1
#
_cell.length_a   1.000
_cell.length_b   1.000
_cell.length_c   1.000
_cell.angle_alpha   90.00
_cell.angle_beta   90.00
_cell.angle_gamma   90.00
#
_symmetry.space_group_name_H-M   'P 1'
#
loop_
_entity.id
_entity.type
_entity.pdbx_description
1 polymer ?
#
loop_
_entity_poly.entity_id
_entity_poly.type
_entity_poly.pdbx_seq_one_letter_code
_entity_poly.pdbx_strand_id
1 'polypeptide(L)'
;MIVLDTNYVSLFQYPDSQAAVALHERLVSSTDPEIVTTAVTPREQMRGWLSAIHRQSDVQRQVPYYDRLVGLFRFFADWRILPAALNNQPAHAGRSPRLG
;
A
#
# COMPACT_ATOMS: atom_id res chain seq x y z
N MET A 1 5.58 13.75 5.91
CA MET A 1 5.12 12.57 5.15
C MET A 1 4.73 11.51 6.15
N ILE A 2 3.53 10.93 6.02
CA ILE A 2 3.01 9.86 6.89
C ILE A 2 3.13 8.54 6.16
N VAL A 3 3.85 7.58 6.75
CA VAL A 3 3.97 6.21 6.23
C VAL A 3 3.01 5.31 6.99
N LEU A 4 2.06 4.71 6.27
CA LEU A 4 1.09 3.78 6.84
C LEU A 4 1.58 2.34 6.69
N ASP A 5 1.47 1.57 7.78
CA ASP A 5 1.68 0.13 7.77
C ASP A 5 0.44 -0.62 7.25
N THR A 6 0.57 -1.94 7.17
CA THR A 6 -0.49 -2.83 6.66
C THR A 6 -1.79 -2.73 7.45
N ASN A 7 -1.74 -2.52 8.77
CA ASN A 7 -2.94 -2.45 9.59
C ASN A 7 -3.75 -1.20 9.25
N TYR A 8 -3.09 -0.04 9.15
CA TYR A 8 -3.77 1.21 8.82
C TYR A 8 -4.22 1.27 7.35
N VAL A 9 -3.42 0.74 6.42
CA VAL A 9 -3.83 0.64 5.01
C VAL A 9 -5.06 -0.25 4.86
N SER A 10 -5.16 -1.34 5.62
CA SER A 10 -6.29 -2.27 5.56
C SER A 10 -7.62 -1.62 5.96
N LEU A 11 -7.60 -0.55 6.77
CA LEU A 11 -8.81 0.17 7.14
C LEU A 11 -9.48 0.86 5.94
N PHE A 12 -8.73 1.28 4.93
CA PHE A 12 -9.29 1.89 3.72
C PHE A 12 -10.06 0.90 2.84
N GLN A 13 -9.91 -0.41 3.07
CA GLN A 13 -10.72 -1.42 2.39
C GLN A 13 -12.12 -1.56 3.03
N TYR A 14 -12.34 -0.93 4.18
CA TYR A 14 -13.59 -0.91 4.93
C TYR A 14 -13.96 0.54 5.31
N PRO A 15 -14.31 1.37 4.32
CA PRO A 15 -14.47 2.82 4.50
C PRO A 15 -15.54 3.20 5.52
N ASP A 16 -16.57 2.35 5.68
CA ASP A 16 -17.68 2.60 6.61
C ASP A 16 -17.36 2.20 8.06
N SER A 17 -16.18 1.65 8.34
CA SER A 17 -15.79 1.30 9.71
C SER A 17 -15.45 2.55 10.53
N GLN A 18 -15.85 2.57 11.80
CA GLN A 18 -15.55 3.70 12.70
C GLN A 18 -14.03 3.99 12.79
N ALA A 19 -13.21 2.94 12.72
CA ALA A 19 -11.76 3.07 12.69
C ALA A 19 -11.24 3.74 11.41
N ALA A 20 -11.82 3.43 10.24
CA ALA A 20 -11.47 4.06 8.98
C ALA A 20 -11.87 5.54 8.97
N VAL A 21 -13.06 5.87 9.47
CA VAL A 21 -13.53 7.26 9.61
C VAL A 21 -12.60 8.07 10.51
N ALA A 22 -12.28 7.55 11.71
CA ALA A 22 -11.39 8.23 12.64
C ALA A 22 -9.97 8.39 12.08
N LEU A 23 -9.44 7.41 11.35
CA LEU A 23 -8.15 7.52 10.68
C LEU A 23 -8.20 8.59 9.58
N HIS A 24 -9.25 8.60 8.76
CA HIS A 24 -9.43 9.56 7.69
C HIS A 24 -9.47 11.00 8.23
N GLU A 25 -10.27 11.27 9.27
CA GLU A 25 -10.33 12.58 9.91
C GLU A 25 -8.96 13.04 10.44
N ARG A 26 -8.22 12.13 11.09
CA ARG A 26 -6.87 12.42 11.58
C ARG A 26 -5.91 12.76 10.45
N LEU A 27 -5.96 12.03 9.34
CA LEU A 27 -5.11 12.24 8.19
C LEU A 27 -5.44 13.56 7.47
N VAL A 28 -6.73 13.89 7.31
CA VAL A 28 -7.18 15.17 6.75
C VAL A 28 -6.78 16.35 7.64
N SER A 29 -6.78 16.17 8.97
CA SER A 29 -6.36 17.20 9.92
C SER A 29 -4.84 17.37 10.04
N SER A 30 -4.06 16.47 9.41
CA SER A 30 -2.61 16.50 9.47
C SER A 30 -2.05 17.60 8.57
N THR A 31 -1.01 18.29 9.04
CA THR A 31 -0.27 19.28 8.25
C THR A 31 0.63 18.65 7.19
N ASP A 32 0.84 17.33 7.26
CA ASP A 32 1.64 16.58 6.30
C ASP A 32 0.78 16.16 5.10
N PRO A 33 1.05 16.69 3.88
CA PRO A 33 0.19 16.45 2.71
C PRO A 33 0.38 15.08 2.07
N GLU A 34 1.43 14.34 2.47
CA GLU A 34 1.85 13.14 1.77
C GLU A 34 1.63 11.89 2.64
N ILE A 35 0.68 11.05 2.20
CA ILE A 35 0.34 9.77 2.82
C ILE A 35 0.84 8.67 1.87
N VAL A 36 1.69 7.79 2.38
CA VAL A 36 2.33 6.72 1.59
C VAL A 36 2.29 5.41 2.36
N THR A 37 2.65 4.32 1.69
CA THR A 37 2.95 3.04 2.35
C THR A 37 4.30 2.52 1.88
N THR A 38 4.75 1.37 2.40
CA THR A 38 5.97 0.70 1.93
C THR A 38 5.62 -0.55 1.15
N ALA A 39 6.55 -1.05 0.33
CA ALA A 39 6.40 -2.28 -0.44
C ALA A 39 6.14 -3.52 0.44
N VAL A 40 6.39 -3.44 1.75
CA VAL A 40 6.07 -4.49 2.72
C VAL A 40 4.55 -4.74 2.75
N THR A 41 3.74 -3.68 2.74
CA THR A 41 2.29 -3.76 2.87
C THR A 41 1.59 -4.51 1.71
N PRO A 42 1.76 -4.14 0.43
CA PRO A 42 1.18 -4.91 -0.66
C PRO A 42 1.72 -6.34 -0.70
N ARG A 43 3.00 -6.56 -0.39
CA ARG A 43 3.59 -7.92 -0.32
C ARG A 43 2.88 -8.80 0.70
N GLU A 44 2.63 -8.27 1.90
CA GLU A 44 1.94 -9.01 2.97
C GLU A 44 0.52 -9.38 2.57
N GLN A 45 -0.24 -8.44 2.01
CA GLN A 45 -1.62 -8.69 1.56
C GLN A 45 -1.67 -9.66 0.36
N MET A 46 -0.77 -9.50 -0.62
CA MET A 46 -0.65 -10.42 -1.75
C MET A 46 -0.35 -11.85 -1.30
N ARG A 47 0.55 -12.03 -0.32
CA ARG A 47 0.89 -13.36 0.21
C ARG A 47 -0.34 -14.07 0.78
N GLY A 48 -1.25 -13.34 1.44
CA GLY A 48 -2.52 -13.90 1.93
C GLY A 48 -3.37 -14.48 0.80
N TRP A 49 -3.59 -13.70 -0.26
CA TRP A 49 -4.40 -14.14 -1.41
C TRP A 49 -3.75 -15.25 -2.22
N LEU A 50 -2.44 -15.18 -2.47
CA LEU A 50 -1.71 -16.25 -3.16
C LEU A 50 -1.76 -17.56 -2.38
N SER A 51 -1.67 -17.51 -1.04
CA SER A 51 -1.84 -18.70 -0.20
C SER A 51 -3.27 -19.25 -0.29
N ALA A 52 -4.29 -18.38 -0.33
CA ALA A 52 -5.67 -18.81 -0.47
C ALA A 52 -5.94 -19.48 -1.83
N ILE A 53 -5.40 -18.93 -2.92
CA ILE A 53 -5.46 -19.54 -4.27
C ILE A 53 -4.80 -20.91 -4.25
N HIS A 54 -3.59 -21.01 -3.69
CA HIS A 54 -2.82 -22.26 -3.68
C HIS A 54 -3.50 -23.37 -2.88
N ARG A 55 -4.33 -23.03 -1.88
CA ARG A 55 -5.08 -24.00 -1.07
C ARG A 55 -6.28 -24.60 -1.81
N GLN A 56 -6.72 -24.03 -2.92
CA GLN A 56 -7.83 -24.55 -3.72
C GLN A 56 -7.31 -25.37 -4.89
N SER A 57 -7.68 -26.65 -4.96
CA SER A 57 -7.33 -27.53 -6.08
C SER A 57 -8.25 -27.36 -7.29
N ASP A 58 -9.50 -26.96 -7.06
CA ASP A 58 -10.49 -26.69 -8.11
C ASP A 58 -10.31 -25.27 -8.66
N VAL A 59 -10.03 -25.17 -9.96
CA VAL A 59 -9.84 -23.90 -10.68
C VAL A 59 -11.06 -23.00 -10.56
N GLN A 60 -12.29 -23.53 -10.59
CA GLN A 60 -13.49 -22.71 -10.46
C GLN A 60 -13.59 -22.07 -9.07
N ARG A 61 -13.08 -22.75 -8.04
CA ARG A 61 -13.01 -22.22 -6.67
C ARG A 61 -11.86 -21.24 -6.49
N GLN A 62 -10.88 -21.20 -7.39
CA GLN A 62 -9.82 -20.20 -7.37
C GLN A 62 -10.28 -18.83 -7.90
N VAL A 63 -11.25 -18.79 -8.83
CA VAL A 63 -11.70 -17.56 -9.51
C VAL A 63 -11.99 -16.40 -8.54
N PRO A 64 -12.78 -16.58 -7.47
CA PRO A 64 -13.07 -15.47 -6.55
C PRO A 64 -11.83 -14.90 -5.85
N TYR A 65 -10.79 -15.72 -5.63
CA TYR A 65 -9.54 -15.25 -5.01
C TYR A 65 -8.67 -14.48 -5.99
N TYR A 66 -8.69 -14.82 -7.27
CA TYR A 66 -8.06 -14.00 -8.31
C TYR A 66 -8.78 -12.65 -8.44
N ASP A 67 -10.11 -12.61 -8.34
CA ASP A 67 -10.85 -11.34 -8.34
C ASP A 67 -10.44 -10.45 -7.16
N ARG A 68 -10.21 -11.04 -5.97
CA ARG A 68 -9.66 -10.33 -4.81
C ARG A 68 -8.25 -9.81 -5.06
N LEU A 69 -7.40 -10.59 -5.72
CA LEU A 69 -6.05 -10.17 -6.08
C LEU A 69 -6.05 -9.01 -7.09
N VAL A 70 -6.96 -9.03 -8.07
CA VAL A 70 -7.17 -7.90 -9.00
C VAL A 70 -7.66 -6.66 -8.26
N GLY A 71 -8.60 -6.83 -7.32
CA GLY A 71 -9.04 -5.74 -6.45
C GLY A 71 -7.90 -5.13 -5.64
N LEU A 72 -6.99 -5.96 -5.13
CA LEU A 72 -5.79 -5.51 -4.43
C LEU A 72 -4.87 -4.66 -5.32
N PHE A 73 -4.62 -5.10 -6.56
CA PHE A 73 -3.80 -4.32 -7.50
C PHE A 73 -4.44 -2.98 -7.84
N ARG A 74 -5.76 -2.95 -8.05
CA ARG A 74 -6.48 -1.69 -8.29
C ARG A 74 -6.41 -0.77 -7.08
N PHE A 75 -6.59 -1.31 -5.87
CA PHE A 75 -6.49 -0.52 -4.64
C PHE A 75 -5.13 0.14 -4.49
N PHE A 76 -4.03 -0.57 -4.77
CA PHE A 76 -2.68 -0.01 -4.67
C PHE A 76 -2.23 0.81 -5.89
N ALA A 77 -2.98 0.81 -6.99
CA ALA A 77 -2.60 1.55 -8.20
C ALA A 77 -2.49 3.06 -7.96
N ASP A 78 -3.30 3.59 -7.04
CA ASP A 78 -3.33 5.02 -6.69
C ASP A 78 -2.41 5.38 -5.50
N TRP A 79 -1.66 4.40 -4.96
CA TRP A 79 -0.77 4.62 -3.81
C TRP A 79 0.65 4.93 -4.23
N ARG A 80 1.26 5.93 -3.58
CA ARG A 80 2.71 6.07 -3.56
C ARG A 80 3.30 5.02 -2.60
N ILE A 81 4.05 4.07 -3.15
CA ILE A 81 4.66 2.95 -2.42
C ILE A 81 6.17 3.15 -2.35
N LEU A 82 6.71 3.26 -1.13
CA LEU A 82 8.14 3.38 -0.88
C LEU A 82 8.83 2.01 -0.81
N PRO A 83 10.15 1.92 -1.09
CA PRO A 83 10.91 0.69 -0.88
C PRO A 83 10.88 0.23 0.59
N ALA A 84 11.03 -1.08 0.82
CA ALA A 84 10.97 -1.69 2.15
C ALA A 84 12.13 -1.23 3.07
N ALA A 85 13.29 -0.96 2.50
CA ALA A 85 14.32 -0.18 3.16
C ALA A 85 14.12 1.27 2.73
N LEU A 86 13.75 2.14 3.67
CA LEU A 86 13.94 3.58 3.49
C LEU A 86 15.44 3.81 3.41
N ASN A 87 16.02 3.62 2.22
CA ASN A 87 17.38 4.05 1.97
C ASN A 87 17.33 5.56 2.18
N ASN A 88 17.94 6.02 3.28
CA ASN A 88 18.30 7.41 3.46
C ASN A 88 19.27 7.79 2.34
N GLN A 89 18.77 8.04 1.14
CA GLN A 89 19.48 8.83 0.18
C GLN A 89 19.43 10.26 0.72
N PRO A 90 20.56 10.86 1.14
CA PRO A 90 20.56 12.28 1.41
C PRO A 90 20.08 12.98 0.14
N ALA A 91 19.12 13.91 0.29
CA ALA A 91 18.69 14.79 -0.78
C ALA A 91 19.94 15.29 -1.50
N HIS A 92 20.13 14.86 -2.76
CA HIS A 92 21.34 15.19 -3.48
C HIS A 92 21.44 16.71 -3.57
N ALA A 93 22.43 17.22 -2.84
CA ALA A 93 23.09 18.48 -3.06
C ALA A 93 23.25 18.73 -4.57
N GLY A 94 22.98 19.98 -4.97
CA GLY A 94 22.90 20.42 -6.35
C GLY A 94 23.98 19.81 -7.25
N ARG A 95 23.54 19.05 -8.24
CA ARG A 95 24.31 18.92 -9.48
C ARG A 95 24.05 20.16 -10.32
N SER A 96 24.93 21.15 -10.15
CA SER A 96 25.21 22.08 -11.24
C SER A 96 25.77 21.27 -12.43
N PRO A 97 25.35 21.54 -13.67
CA PRO A 97 25.90 20.91 -14.84
C PRO A 97 27.34 21.45 -15.02
N ARG A 98 28.35 20.60 -14.83
CA ARG A 98 29.66 20.89 -15.39
C ARG A 98 29.62 20.47 -16.85
N LEU A 99 29.47 21.48 -17.70
CA LEU A 99 30.02 21.48 -19.05
C LEU A 99 31.52 21.15 -18.95
N GLY A 100 31.96 20.22 -19.79
CA GLY A 100 33.35 19.77 -19.92
C GLY A 100 33.40 18.61 -20.89
#